data_AF-W6MB73-F1
#
_entry.id   AF-W6MB73-F1
#
_cell.length_a   1.000
_cell.length_b   1.000
_cell.length_c   1.000
_cell.angle_alpha   90.00
_cell.angle_beta   90.00
_cell.angle_gamma   90.00
#
_symmetry.space_group_name_H-M   'P 1'
#
loop_
_entity.id
_entity.type
_entity.pdbx_description
1 polymer ?
#
loop_
_entity_poly.entity_id
_entity_poly.type
_entity_poly.pdbx_seq_one_letter_code
_entity_poly.pdbx_strand_id
1 'polypeptide(L)'
;MATIVYLDGYLAPLIDKKPTWEDRARLDVAAIGTFPEFWTDKLILLRVYILCCLESLATDEDVFSVKLKEYRAEYKEALAAARLATQSPEPTFAAQKPFLSIPILRA
;
A
#
# COMPACT_ATOMS: atom_id res chain seq x y z
N MET A 1 -12.56 -11.10 -1.41
CA MET A 1 -12.27 -9.84 -0.70
C MET A 1 -10.98 -10.06 0.06
N ALA A 2 -9.88 -9.47 -0.39
CA ALA A 2 -8.61 -9.54 0.31
C ALA A 2 -8.69 -8.70 1.59
N THR A 3 -8.27 -9.26 2.72
CA THR A 3 -8.18 -8.55 3.99
C THR A 3 -6.97 -7.61 3.91
N ILE A 4 -7.20 -6.30 4.01
CA ILE A 4 -6.12 -5.32 4.03
C ILE A 4 -5.44 -5.40 5.39
N VAL A 5 -4.17 -5.83 5.41
CA VAL A 5 -3.39 -5.93 6.64
C VAL A 5 -2.83 -4.55 6.97
N TYR A 6 -3.30 -3.95 8.06
CA TYR A 6 -2.76 -2.69 8.54
C TYR A 6 -1.41 -2.91 9.23
N LEU A 7 -0.35 -2.43 8.57
CA LEU A 7 1.01 -2.41 9.10
C LEU A 7 1.19 -1.40 10.25
N ASP A 8 0.35 -0.35 10.28
CA ASP A 8 0.43 0.69 11.32
C ASP A 8 -0.50 0.37 12.49
N GLY A 9 0.08 -0.17 13.56
CA GLY A 9 -0.68 -0.56 14.76
C GLY A 9 -1.32 0.60 15.52
N TYR A 10 -0.91 1.85 15.24
CA TYR A 10 -1.53 3.03 15.85
C TYR A 10 -2.80 3.45 15.12
N LEU A 11 -2.82 3.35 13.79
CA LEU A 11 -3.98 3.70 12.96
C LEU A 11 -5.00 2.56 12.85
N ALA A 12 -4.57 1.30 12.92
CA ALA A 12 -5.45 0.13 12.86
C ALA A 12 -6.72 0.23 13.74
N PRO A 13 -6.63 0.51 15.06
CA PRO A 13 -7.83 0.61 15.90
C PRO A 13 -8.70 1.84 15.61
N LEU A 14 -8.17 2.86 14.92
CA LEU A 14 -8.95 4.03 14.48
C LEU A 14 -9.74 3.67 13.23
N ILE A 15 -9.13 2.92 12.31
CA ILE A 15 -9.74 2.49 11.06
C ILE A 15 -10.84 1.45 11.34
N ASP A 16 -10.59 0.50 12.25
CA ASP A 16 -11.59 -0.49 12.67
C ASP A 16 -12.86 0.17 13.24
N LYS A 17 -12.73 1.33 13.89
CA LYS A 17 -13.88 2.10 14.40
C LYS A 17 -14.69 2.77 13.29
N LYS A 18 -14.14 2.91 12.08
CA LYS A 18 -14.75 3.64 10.98
C LYS A 18 -14.46 2.99 9.62
N PRO A 19 -15.18 1.89 9.28
CA PRO A 19 -14.97 1.14 8.04
C PRO A 19 -15.25 1.95 6.77
N THR A 20 -15.99 3.07 6.88
CA THR A 20 -16.28 3.97 5.74
C THR A 20 -15.03 4.54 5.04
N TRP A 21 -13.86 4.53 5.71
CA TRP A 21 -12.62 4.96 5.09
C TRP A 21 -12.09 3.96 4.06
N GLU A 22 -12.28 2.65 4.28
CA GLU A 22 -11.91 1.62 3.31
C GLU A 22 -12.72 1.73 2.03
N ASP A 23 -14.04 1.90 2.15
CA ASP A 23 -14.92 2.04 0.98
C ASP A 23 -14.56 3.27 0.15
N ARG A 24 -14.30 4.41 0.82
CA ARG A 24 -13.83 5.64 0.15
C ARG A 24 -12.47 5.43 -0.51
N ALA A 25 -11.52 4.81 0.17
CA ALA A 25 -10.21 4.53 -0.39
C ALA A 25 -10.29 3.62 -1.63
N ARG A 26 -11.17 2.62 -1.61
CA ARG A 26 -11.42 1.74 -2.75
C ARG A 26 -12.01 2.48 -3.94
N LEU A 27 -13.00 3.36 -3.69
CA LEU A 27 -13.58 4.20 -4.74
C LEU A 27 -12.55 5.17 -5.33
N ASP A 28 -11.71 5.77 -4.50
CA ASP A 28 -10.65 6.68 -4.95
C ASP A 28 -9.63 5.96 -5.84
N VAL A 29 -9.17 4.77 -5.44
CA VAL A 29 -8.22 3.99 -6.26
C VAL A 29 -8.87 3.52 -7.56
N ALA A 30 -10.13 3.07 -7.50
CA ALA A 30 -10.89 2.68 -8.70
C ALA A 30 -11.09 3.87 -9.67
N ALA A 31 -11.24 5.09 -9.15
CA ALA A 31 -11.39 6.30 -9.97
C ALA A 31 -10.08 6.71 -10.67
N ILE A 32 -8.91 6.35 -10.11
CA ILE A 32 -7.60 6.64 -10.73
C ILE A 32 -7.34 5.71 -11.92
N GLY A 33 -7.81 4.46 -11.84
CA GLY A 33 -7.71 3.49 -12.91
C GLY A 33 -7.44 2.08 -12.39
N THR A 34 -7.23 1.15 -13.31
CA THR A 34 -6.95 -0.25 -12.99
C THR A 34 -5.45 -0.48 -12.89
N PHE A 35 -5.01 -1.02 -11.76
CA PHE A 35 -3.62 -1.41 -11.51
C PHE A 35 -3.54 -2.91 -11.18
N PRO A 36 -2.36 -3.53 -11.27
CA PRO A 36 -2.16 -4.89 -10.77
C PRO A 36 -2.56 -5.00 -9.30
N GLU A 37 -3.10 -6.15 -8.89
CA GLU A 37 -3.69 -6.38 -7.56
C GLU A 37 -2.78 -5.94 -6.40
N PHE A 38 -1.49 -6.28 -6.47
CA PHE A 38 -0.48 -5.85 -5.50
C PHE A 38 -0.42 -4.32 -5.30
N TRP A 39 -0.47 -3.56 -6.40
CA TRP A 39 -0.42 -2.11 -6.36
C TRP A 39 -1.75 -1.52 -5.91
N THR A 40 -2.87 -2.11 -6.35
CA THR A 40 -4.20 -1.72 -5.90
C THR A 40 -4.31 -1.84 -4.38
N ASP A 41 -3.92 -2.97 -3.79
CA ASP A 41 -3.98 -3.17 -2.34
C ASP A 41 -3.07 -2.17 -1.59
N LYS A 42 -1.86 -1.94 -2.08
CA LYS A 42 -0.94 -0.96 -1.48
C LYS A 42 -1.51 0.46 -1.54
N LEU A 43 -2.09 0.85 -2.66
CA LEU A 43 -2.71 2.17 -2.85
C LEU A 43 -3.93 2.35 -1.94
N ILE A 44 -4.78 1.32 -1.81
CA ILE A 44 -5.96 1.39 -0.93
C ILE A 44 -5.48 1.54 0.52
N LEU A 45 -4.53 0.74 0.97
CA LEU A 45 -3.98 0.82 2.34
C LEU A 45 -3.46 2.22 2.66
N LEU A 46 -2.59 2.77 1.80
CA LEU A 46 -2.05 4.12 1.99
C LEU A 46 -3.15 5.20 1.95
N ARG A 47 -4.16 5.03 1.08
CA ARG A 47 -5.28 5.95 0.99
C ARG A 47 -6.14 5.94 2.25
N VAL A 48 -6.38 4.77 2.84
CA VAL A 48 -7.07 4.65 4.14
C VAL A 48 -6.30 5.38 5.24
N TYR A 49 -4.97 5.23 5.30
CA TYR A 49 -4.16 5.97 6.28
C TYR A 49 -4.24 7.47 6.10
N ILE A 50 -4.16 7.97 4.86
CA ILE A 50 -4.31 9.40 4.57
C ILE A 50 -5.69 9.90 5.02
N LEU A 51 -6.77 9.16 4.75
CA LEU A 51 -8.12 9.53 5.17
C LEU A 51 -8.27 9.53 6.69
N CYS A 52 -7.72 8.52 7.37
CA CYS A 52 -7.70 8.43 8.83
C CYS A 52 -6.96 9.63 9.44
N CYS A 53 -5.78 9.96 8.91
CA CYS A 53 -4.99 11.10 9.39
C CYS A 53 -5.70 12.43 9.10
N LEU A 54 -6.36 12.59 7.95
CA LEU A 54 -7.10 13.82 7.61
C LEU A 54 -8.28 14.07 8.54
N GLU A 55 -9.04 13.03 8.89
CA GLU A 55 -10.18 13.18 9.80
C GLU A 55 -9.77 13.24 11.27
N SER A 56 -8.63 12.65 11.64
CA SER A 56 -8.10 12.71 13.02
C SER A 56 -7.26 13.97 13.27
N LEU A 57 -7.06 14.83 12.27
CA LEU A 57 -6.21 16.00 12.36
C LEU A 57 -6.91 17.09 13.20
N ALA A 58 -6.53 17.21 14.46
CA ALA A 58 -7.05 18.24 15.35
C ALA A 58 -6.24 19.54 15.28
N THR A 59 -4.94 19.47 14.96
CA THR A 59 -4.01 20.62 14.90
C THR A 59 -2.89 20.36 13.90
N ASP A 60 -2.32 21.41 13.30
CA ASP A 60 -1.28 21.32 12.26
C ASP A 60 0.04 20.68 12.76
N GLU A 61 0.29 20.66 14.07
CA GLU A 61 1.49 20.08 14.71
C GLU A 61 1.24 18.72 15.39
N ASP A 62 0.16 18.03 15.02
CA ASP A 62 -0.15 16.71 15.59
C ASP A 62 0.65 15.58 14.92
N VAL A 63 0.78 14.43 15.59
CA VAL A 63 1.41 13.21 15.07
C VAL A 63 0.78 12.78 13.74
N PHE A 64 -0.53 13.03 13.59
CA PHE A 64 -1.25 12.78 12.34
C PHE A 64 -0.76 13.66 11.19
N SER A 65 -0.31 14.90 11.42
CA SER A 65 0.18 15.78 10.36
C SER A 65 1.55 15.32 9.83
N VAL A 66 2.41 14.81 10.73
CA VAL A 66 3.70 14.20 10.37
C VAL A 66 3.47 12.94 9.55
N LYS A 67 2.68 12.01 10.08
CA LYS A 67 2.33 10.75 9.39
C LYS A 67 1.63 11.01 8.05
N LEU A 68 0.75 12.01 7.97
CA LEU A 68 0.07 12.38 6.73
C LEU A 68 1.04 12.85 5.65
N LYS A 69 2.09 13.59 6.01
CA LYS A 69 3.13 14.00 5.05
C LYS A 69 3.89 12.77 4.52
N GLU A 70 4.24 11.85 5.41
CA GLU A 70 4.92 10.60 5.06
C GLU A 70 4.05 9.72 4.14
N TYR A 71 2.80 9.42 4.52
CA TYR A 71 1.92 8.59 3.70
C TYR A 71 1.55 9.25 2.37
N ARG A 72 1.45 10.58 2.30
CA ARG A 72 1.25 11.27 1.02
C ARG A 72 2.45 11.12 0.09
N ALA A 73 3.66 11.21 0.64
CA ALA A 73 4.88 10.98 -0.14
C ALA A 73 4.92 9.52 -0.64
N GLU A 74 4.72 8.56 0.25
CA GLU A 74 4.71 7.13 -0.11
C GLU A 74 3.59 6.81 -1.11
N TYR A 75 2.40 7.39 -0.96
CA TYR A 75 1.30 7.22 -1.91
C TYR A 75 1.65 7.73 -3.30
N LYS A 76 2.33 8.88 -3.40
CA LYS A 76 2.77 9.44 -4.67
C LYS A 76 3.82 8.54 -5.34
N GLU A 77 4.76 8.03 -4.57
CA GLU A 77 5.78 7.08 -5.05
C GLU A 77 5.16 5.76 -5.50
N ALA A 78 4.27 5.18 -4.70
CA ALA A 78 3.55 3.95 -5.01
C ALA A 78 2.70 4.11 -6.27
N LEU A 79 2.05 5.26 -6.46
CA LEU A 79 1.24 5.54 -7.64
C LEU A 79 2.13 5.67 -8.89
N ALA A 80 3.29 6.33 -8.78
CA ALA A 80 4.25 6.40 -9.88
C ALA A 80 4.78 5.00 -10.25
N ALA A 81 5.15 4.18 -9.27
CA ALA A 81 5.59 2.81 -9.48
C ALA A 81 4.50 1.92 -10.08
N ALA A 82 3.25 2.04 -9.61
CA ALA A 82 2.10 1.33 -10.16
C ALA A 82 1.86 1.68 -11.62
N ARG A 83 1.97 2.97 -11.99
CA ARG A 83 1.86 3.41 -13.39
C ARG A 83 2.97 2.85 -14.27
N LEU A 84 4.21 2.82 -13.79
CA LEU A 84 5.33 2.21 -14.51
C LEU A 84 5.12 0.70 -14.71
N ALA A 85 4.62 0.01 -13.67
CA ALA A 85 4.29 -1.41 -13.75
C ALA A 85 3.15 -1.69 -14.74
N THR A 86 2.16 -0.81 -14.86
CA THR A 86 1.11 -0.93 -15.89
C THR A 86 1.66 -0.73 -17.31
N GLN A 87 2.68 0.12 -17.49
CA GLN A 87 3.29 0.39 -18.80
C GLN A 87 4.28 -0.67 -19.25
N SER A 88 4.84 -1.47 -18.33
CA SER A 88 5.63 -2.66 -18.66
C SER A 88 4.85 -3.94 -18.30
N PRO A 89 3.92 -4.39 -19.17
CA PRO A 89 3.28 -5.69 -19.00
C PRO A 89 4.26 -6.79 -19.42
N GLU A 90 5.38 -6.93 -18.71
CA GLU A 90 6.19 -8.15 -18.79
C GLU A 90 5.80 -9.10 -17.65
N PRO A 91 5.27 -10.30 -17.96
CA PRO A 91 5.08 -11.33 -16.96
C PRO A 91 6.43 -12.01 -16.71
N THR A 92 7.22 -11.49 -15.77
CA THR A 92 8.42 -12.21 -15.29
C THR A 92 8.28 -12.52 -13.81
N PHE A 93 7.38 -13.45 -13.51
CA PHE A 93 7.56 -14.41 -12.44
C PHE A 93 8.24 -15.67 -13.01
N ALA A 94 9.35 -15.49 -13.71
CA ALA A 94 10.19 -16.62 -14.10
C ALA A 94 11.28 -16.82 -13.04
N ALA A 95 11.10 -17.88 -12.27
CA ALA A 95 12.09 -18.52 -11.42
C ALA A 95 12.66 -17.68 -10.27
N GLN A 96 12.14 -17.94 -9.06
CA GLN A 96 13.01 -18.10 -7.91
C GLN A 96 14.23 -18.91 -8.35
N LYS A 97 15.39 -18.25 -8.45
CA LYS A 97 16.67 -18.95 -8.52
C LYS A 97 16.73 -19.84 -7.28
N PRO A 98 16.90 -21.17 -7.39
CA PRO A 98 17.38 -21.96 -6.27
C PRO A 98 18.84 -21.56 -6.05
N PHE A 99 19.03 -20.44 -5.35
CA PHE A 99 20.32 -20.06 -4.81
C PHE A 99 20.58 -21.05 -3.68
N LEU A 100 21.61 -21.90 -3.83
CA LEU A 100 22.09 -22.94 -2.91
C LEU A 100 21.64 -24.38 -3.20
N SER A 101 21.95 -24.89 -4.40
CA SER A 101 22.46 -26.27 -4.50
C SER A 101 23.97 -26.19 -4.66
N ILE A 102 24.65 -26.15 -3.52
CA ILE A 102 26.10 -26.35 -3.43
C ILE A 102 26.36 -27.80 -3.89
N PRO A 103 27.23 -28.07 -4.88
CA PRO A 103 27.65 -29.43 -5.12
C PRO A 103 28.53 -29.83 -3.94
N ILE A 104 27.98 -30.65 -3.04
CA ILE A 104 28.77 -31.36 -2.04
C ILE A 104 29.73 -32.25 -2.84
N LEU A 105 31.00 -31.87 -2.86
CA LEU A 105 32.09 -32.75 -3.24
C LEU A 105 32.11 -33.91 -2.24
N ARG A 106 31.54 -35.05 -2.61
CA ARG A 106 31.70 -36.33 -1.92
C ARG A 106 31.70 -37.48 -2.92
N ALA A 107 32.90 -37.82 -3.39
CA ALA A 107 33.43 -39.18 -3.56
C ALA A 107 34.78 -39.06 -4.27
#